data_AF-A0A2S7VFR4-F1
#
_entry.id   AF-A0A2S7VFR4-F1
#
_cell.length_a   1.000
_cell.length_b   1.000
_cell.length_c   1.000
_cell.angle_alpha   90.00
_cell.angle_beta   90.00
_cell.angle_gamma   90.00
#
_symmetry.space_group_name_H-M   'P 1'
#
loop_
_entity.id
_entity.type
_entity.pdbx_description
1 polymer ?
#
loop_
_entity_poly.entity_id
_entity_poly.type
_entity_poly.pdbx_seq_one_letter_code
_entity_poly.pdbx_strand_id
1 'polypeptide(L)'
;MSDLLLLIFYCALLGSGVGFLAGLLGIGGGLIIVPVLSSILLYLDVLPSDQVVVAAIATSLASILFTSTSSALAHHKNGNVPWNIAPWIMLGVALGALVSGFMAALLPEKVVRIVFAVSVVLIAVKMFLSSKSDAPSERKLPNKGVLTVLTTITGGLSAMIGIGGGALLVPLLTFFSVDMKKAIGCASACGIVIALFGSIGYITSGSSHFALSDGFAGFVYLPALLGIVCTSWFTAPLGAKATNRLPVPTIKKIFSVLLVIIAVSMVTR
;
A
#
# COMPACT_ATOMS: atom_id res chain seq x y z
N MET A 1 -19.86 19.43 -12.87
CA MET A 1 -18.47 19.88 -13.17
C MET A 1 -17.74 20.38 -11.92
N SER A 2 -18.40 21.10 -11.00
CA SER A 2 -17.82 21.51 -9.71
C SER A 2 -17.32 20.33 -8.87
N ASP A 3 -18.12 19.29 -8.73
CA ASP A 3 -17.85 18.20 -7.77
C ASP A 3 -16.72 17.30 -8.25
N LEU A 4 -16.60 17.09 -9.57
CA LEU A 4 -15.49 16.37 -10.19
C LEU A 4 -14.16 17.13 -10.02
N LEU A 5 -14.16 18.45 -10.20
CA LEU A 5 -12.96 19.27 -9.99
C LEU A 5 -12.54 19.26 -8.52
N LEU A 6 -13.51 19.34 -7.61
CA LEU A 6 -13.29 19.29 -6.18
C LEU A 6 -12.78 17.91 -5.73
N LEU A 7 -13.30 16.82 -6.31
CA LEU A 7 -12.78 15.47 -6.11
C LEU A 7 -11.33 15.34 -6.56
N ILE A 8 -11.01 15.81 -7.77
CA ILE A 8 -9.64 15.78 -8.31
C ILE A 8 -8.71 16.60 -7.41
N PHE A 9 -9.16 17.77 -6.94
CA PHE A 9 -8.38 18.61 -6.03
C PHE A 9 -8.07 17.91 -4.70
N TYR A 10 -9.07 17.31 -4.04
CA TYR A 10 -8.84 16.54 -2.81
C TYR A 10 -7.96 15.31 -3.05
N CYS A 11 -8.13 14.61 -4.17
CA CYS A 11 -7.31 13.48 -4.56
C CYS A 11 -5.85 13.90 -4.85
N ALA A 12 -5.64 15.07 -5.42
CA ALA A 12 -4.31 15.65 -5.64
C ALA A 12 -3.63 16.06 -4.33
N LEU A 13 -4.38 16.67 -3.41
CA LEU A 13 -3.85 16.97 -2.08
C LEU A 13 -3.44 15.68 -1.34
N LEU A 14 -4.32 14.68 -1.36
CA LEU A 14 -4.05 13.35 -0.82
C LEU A 14 -2.82 12.72 -1.47
N GLY A 15 -2.75 12.72 -2.81
CA GLY A 15 -1.65 12.15 -3.57
C GLY A 15 -0.29 12.78 -3.26
N SER A 16 -0.24 14.08 -2.97
CA SER A 16 1.00 14.77 -2.60
C SER A 16 1.58 14.26 -1.27
N GLY A 17 0.76 14.17 -0.22
CA GLY A 17 1.18 13.69 1.09
C GLY A 17 1.47 12.20 1.06
N VAL A 18 0.61 11.44 0.38
CA VAL A 18 0.78 10.00 0.25
C VAL A 18 2.02 9.65 -0.57
N GLY A 19 2.29 10.33 -1.68
CA GLY A 19 3.48 10.09 -2.48
C GLY A 19 4.74 10.27 -1.66
N PHE A 20 4.85 11.38 -0.93
CA PHE A 20 5.97 11.61 -0.01
C PHE A 20 6.10 10.50 1.04
N LEU A 21 5.03 10.13 1.73
CA LEU A 21 5.06 9.09 2.76
C LEU A 21 5.33 7.69 2.18
N ALA A 22 4.81 7.39 0.99
CA ALA A 22 5.06 6.14 0.27
C ALA A 22 6.53 6.03 -0.12
N GLY A 23 7.16 7.13 -0.56
CA GLY A 23 8.60 7.20 -0.80
C GLY A 23 9.43 7.07 0.47
N LEU A 24 9.00 7.70 1.56
CA LEU A 24 9.73 7.67 2.83
C LEU A 24 9.69 6.28 3.50
N LEU A 25 8.53 5.62 3.44
CA LEU A 25 8.22 4.44 4.25
C LEU A 25 8.09 3.16 3.43
N GLY A 26 7.99 3.25 2.10
CA GLY A 26 7.83 2.10 1.20
C GLY A 26 6.46 1.42 1.27
N ILE A 27 5.46 2.07 1.87
CA ILE A 27 4.11 1.52 2.08
C ILE A 27 3.21 1.56 0.84
N GLY A 28 3.65 2.22 -0.25
CA GLY A 28 2.88 2.42 -1.47
C GLY A 28 1.72 3.41 -1.34
N GLY A 29 1.30 3.77 -0.11
CA GLY A 29 0.31 4.81 0.16
C GLY A 29 -1.09 4.31 0.52
N GLY A 30 -1.38 3.04 0.27
CA GLY A 30 -2.73 2.50 0.43
C GLY A 30 -3.32 2.52 1.84
N LEU A 31 -2.45 2.44 2.85
CA LEU A 31 -2.82 2.63 4.26
C LEU A 31 -3.55 3.96 4.52
N ILE A 32 -3.21 5.00 3.74
CA ILE A 32 -3.79 6.34 3.84
C ILE A 32 -4.87 6.53 2.77
N ILE A 33 -4.58 6.09 1.54
CA ILE A 33 -5.50 6.29 0.41
C ILE A 33 -6.83 5.63 0.68
N VAL A 34 -6.87 4.38 1.14
CA VAL A 34 -8.14 3.66 1.33
C VAL A 34 -9.10 4.41 2.27
N PRO A 35 -8.75 4.71 3.53
CA PRO A 35 -9.69 5.38 4.45
C PRO A 35 -10.02 6.82 4.02
N VAL A 36 -9.04 7.58 3.51
CA VAL A 36 -9.28 8.98 3.10
C VAL A 36 -10.12 9.04 1.83
N LEU A 37 -9.81 8.21 0.82
CA LEU A 37 -10.58 8.14 -0.41
C LEU A 37 -12.00 7.65 -0.15
N SER A 38 -12.20 6.63 0.69
CA SER A 38 -13.55 6.22 1.07
C SER A 38 -14.35 7.37 1.71
N SER A 39 -13.69 8.22 2.49
CA SER A 39 -14.34 9.41 3.07
C SER A 39 -14.75 10.42 2.01
N ILE A 40 -13.86 10.69 1.05
CA ILE A 40 -14.09 11.64 -0.02
C ILE A 40 -15.25 11.15 -0.91
N LEU A 41 -15.27 9.87 -1.26
CA LEU A 41 -16.31 9.28 -2.10
C LEU A 41 -17.68 9.26 -1.41
N LEU A 42 -17.73 9.00 -0.10
CA LEU A 42 -18.96 9.12 0.70
C LEU A 42 -19.43 10.56 0.84
N TYR A 43 -18.52 11.50 1.11
CA TYR A 43 -18.85 12.91 1.30
C TYR A 43 -19.40 13.57 0.03
N LEU A 44 -18.96 13.09 -1.15
CA LEU A 44 -19.42 13.58 -2.45
C LEU A 44 -20.54 12.73 -3.06
N ASP A 45 -21.12 11.80 -2.29
CA ASP A 45 -22.19 10.89 -2.73
C ASP A 45 -21.89 10.16 -4.06
N VAL A 46 -20.61 9.83 -4.29
CA VAL A 46 -20.17 9.14 -5.52
C VAL A 46 -20.52 7.65 -5.49
N LEU A 47 -20.40 7.04 -4.31
CA LEU A 47 -20.66 5.62 -4.09
C LEU A 47 -21.37 5.41 -2.75
N PRO A 48 -22.30 4.45 -2.68
CA PRO A 48 -22.94 4.05 -1.43
C PRO A 48 -21.95 3.35 -0.47
N SER A 49 -22.34 3.34 0.81
CA SER A 49 -21.50 2.85 1.91
C SER A 49 -21.26 1.35 1.94
N ASP A 50 -22.01 0.56 1.17
CA ASP A 50 -21.59 -0.78 0.80
C ASP A 50 -20.32 -0.63 -0.02
N GLN A 51 -20.38 -0.27 -1.30
CA GLN A 51 -19.33 -0.50 -2.32
C GLN A 51 -18.05 0.35 -2.21
N VAL A 52 -18.06 1.39 -1.36
CA VAL A 52 -17.00 2.41 -1.32
C VAL A 52 -15.63 1.87 -0.88
N VAL A 53 -15.60 0.84 -0.04
CA VAL A 53 -14.33 0.32 0.50
C VAL A 53 -13.61 -0.50 -0.57
N VAL A 54 -14.33 -1.37 -1.28
CA VAL A 54 -13.76 -2.15 -2.38
C VAL A 54 -13.27 -1.22 -3.50
N ALA A 55 -14.04 -0.18 -3.85
CA ALA A 55 -13.63 0.80 -4.84
C ALA A 55 -12.37 1.58 -4.42
N ALA A 56 -12.28 1.98 -3.14
CA ALA A 56 -11.10 2.66 -2.61
C ALA A 56 -9.86 1.77 -2.58
N ILE A 57 -10.01 0.48 -2.24
CA ILE A 57 -8.93 -0.52 -2.28
C ILE A 57 -8.40 -0.70 -3.72
N ALA A 58 -9.30 -0.90 -4.68
CA ALA A 58 -8.94 -1.07 -6.08
C ALA A 58 -8.25 0.18 -6.64
N THR A 59 -8.80 1.36 -6.38
CA THR A 59 -8.23 2.66 -6.80
C THR A 59 -6.88 2.91 -6.15
N SER A 60 -6.73 2.56 -4.86
CA SER A 60 -5.47 2.59 -4.15
C SER A 60 -4.42 1.71 -4.83
N LEU A 61 -4.71 0.44 -5.11
CA LEU A 61 -3.75 -0.45 -5.80
C LEU A 61 -3.34 0.09 -7.16
N ALA A 62 -4.29 0.57 -7.95
CA ALA A 62 -3.97 1.18 -9.23
C ALA A 62 -3.02 2.38 -9.06
N SER A 63 -3.25 3.23 -8.05
CA SER A 63 -2.38 4.37 -7.76
C SER A 63 -1.00 3.97 -7.19
N ILE A 64 -0.95 2.87 -6.43
CA ILE A 64 0.29 2.29 -5.89
C ILE A 64 1.20 1.85 -7.02
N LEU A 65 0.67 1.36 -8.15
CA LEU A 65 1.48 0.98 -9.31
C LEU A 65 2.40 2.13 -9.75
N PHE A 66 1.84 3.32 -9.88
CA PHE A 66 2.56 4.52 -10.27
C PHE A 66 3.47 5.04 -9.14
N THR A 67 2.90 5.20 -7.93
CA THR A 67 3.62 5.75 -6.78
C THR A 67 4.82 4.87 -6.38
N SER A 68 4.63 3.56 -6.36
CA SER A 68 5.69 2.57 -6.07
C SER A 68 6.72 2.51 -7.18
N THR A 69 6.34 2.69 -8.45
CA THR A 69 7.31 2.75 -9.55
C THR A 69 8.24 3.95 -9.35
N SER A 70 7.68 5.13 -9.12
CA SER A 70 8.47 6.34 -8.87
C SER A 70 9.36 6.20 -7.62
N SER A 71 8.81 5.67 -6.52
CA SER A 71 9.55 5.38 -5.28
C SER A 71 10.69 4.36 -5.49
N ALA A 72 10.39 3.23 -6.12
CA ALA A 72 11.36 2.15 -6.35
C ALA A 72 12.50 2.59 -7.26
N LEU A 73 12.22 3.41 -8.29
CA LEU A 73 13.26 4.00 -9.14
C LEU A 73 14.19 4.91 -8.32
N ALA A 74 13.64 5.73 -7.43
CA ALA A 74 14.45 6.57 -6.54
C ALA A 74 15.26 5.74 -5.54
N HIS A 75 14.67 4.70 -4.93
CA HIS A 75 15.38 3.78 -4.05
C HIS A 75 16.46 2.97 -4.77
N HIS A 76 16.23 2.58 -6.02
CA HIS A 76 17.20 1.88 -6.83
C HIS A 76 18.41 2.76 -7.12
N LYS A 77 18.19 4.01 -7.56
CA LYS A 77 19.26 5.01 -7.75
C LYS A 77 20.07 5.26 -6.48
N ASN A 78 19.42 5.13 -5.32
CA ASN A 78 20.02 5.30 -4.01
C ASN A 78 20.73 4.03 -3.48
N GLY A 79 20.77 2.92 -4.23
CA GLY A 79 21.39 1.66 -3.78
C GLY A 79 20.60 0.91 -2.70
N ASN A 80 19.34 1.29 -2.48
CA ASN A 80 18.49 0.75 -1.41
C ASN A 80 17.66 -0.47 -1.85
N VAL A 81 17.78 -0.94 -3.09
CA VAL A 81 17.04 -2.14 -3.56
C VAL A 81 17.96 -3.35 -3.54
N PRO A 82 17.76 -4.32 -2.62
CA PRO A 82 18.61 -5.50 -2.53
C PRO A 82 18.22 -6.53 -3.61
N TRP A 83 18.72 -6.34 -4.83
CA TRP A 83 18.41 -7.19 -5.99
C TRP A 83 18.79 -8.67 -5.84
N ASN A 84 19.60 -9.04 -4.85
CA ASN A 84 19.87 -10.45 -4.52
C ASN A 84 18.63 -11.18 -3.95
N ILE A 85 17.78 -10.49 -3.19
CA ILE A 85 16.58 -11.07 -2.56
C ILE A 85 15.28 -10.58 -3.21
N ALA A 86 15.28 -9.38 -3.79
CA ALA A 86 14.08 -8.74 -4.31
C ALA A 86 13.32 -9.61 -5.34
N PRO A 87 13.95 -10.30 -6.31
CA PRO A 87 13.22 -11.13 -7.27
C PRO A 87 12.44 -12.29 -6.63
N TRP A 88 12.98 -12.90 -5.57
CA TRP A 88 12.31 -13.98 -4.84
C TRP A 88 11.10 -13.49 -4.07
N ILE A 89 11.25 -12.32 -3.44
CA ILE A 89 10.16 -11.64 -2.73
C ILE A 89 9.09 -11.20 -3.74
N MET A 90 9.49 -10.60 -4.87
CA MET A 90 8.60 -10.19 -5.96
C MET A 90 7.78 -11.36 -6.50
N LEU A 91 8.42 -12.52 -6.71
CA LEU A 91 7.73 -13.73 -7.14
C LEU A 91 6.67 -14.18 -6.12
N GLY A 92 7.02 -14.19 -4.83
CA GLY A 92 6.08 -14.55 -3.78
C GLY A 92 4.89 -13.60 -3.74
N VAL A 93 5.16 -12.29 -3.64
CA VAL A 93 4.09 -11.28 -3.58
C VAL A 93 3.24 -11.24 -4.85
N ALA A 94 3.79 -11.54 -6.03
CA ALA A 94 3.03 -11.65 -7.28
C ALA A 94 1.96 -12.72 -7.18
N LEU A 95 2.35 -13.93 -6.77
CA LEU A 95 1.44 -15.07 -6.63
C LEU A 95 0.35 -14.77 -5.60
N GLY A 96 0.74 -14.23 -4.45
CA GLY A 96 -0.18 -13.86 -3.39
C GLY A 96 -1.17 -12.79 -3.85
N ALA A 97 -0.66 -11.72 -4.48
CA ALA A 97 -1.48 -10.61 -4.93
C ALA A 97 -2.49 -11.02 -5.99
N LEU A 98 -2.06 -11.84 -6.97
CA LEU A 98 -2.94 -12.34 -8.02
C LEU A 98 -4.10 -13.16 -7.44
N VAL A 99 -3.79 -14.14 -6.57
CA VAL A 99 -4.81 -14.97 -5.93
C VAL A 99 -5.76 -14.12 -5.10
N SER A 100 -5.22 -13.20 -4.29
CA SER A 100 -6.04 -12.33 -3.44
C SER A 100 -6.94 -11.38 -4.21
N GLY A 101 -6.49 -10.86 -5.37
CA GLY A 101 -7.28 -9.95 -6.19
C GLY A 101 -8.52 -10.62 -6.76
N PHE A 102 -8.39 -11.87 -7.23
CA PHE A 102 -9.55 -12.66 -7.67
C PHE A 102 -10.42 -13.10 -6.50
N MET A 103 -9.83 -13.51 -5.37
CA MET A 103 -10.59 -13.91 -4.19
C MET A 103 -11.38 -12.76 -3.56
N ALA A 104 -10.85 -11.54 -3.59
CA ALA A 104 -11.50 -10.38 -2.98
C ALA A 104 -12.89 -10.09 -3.57
N ALA A 105 -13.11 -10.44 -4.83
CA ALA A 105 -14.42 -10.30 -5.47
C ALA A 105 -15.42 -11.41 -5.13
N LEU A 106 -14.93 -12.55 -4.65
CA LEU A 106 -15.79 -13.63 -4.15
C LEU A 106 -16.19 -13.40 -2.69
N LEU A 107 -15.49 -12.52 -1.98
CA LEU A 107 -15.73 -12.24 -0.57
C LEU A 107 -16.81 -11.16 -0.42
N PRO A 108 -17.74 -11.33 0.55
CA PRO A 108 -18.65 -10.27 0.91
C PRO A 108 -17.87 -9.04 1.38
N GLU A 109 -18.32 -7.85 0.99
CA GLU A 109 -17.64 -6.60 1.31
C GLU A 109 -17.42 -6.36 2.80
N LYS A 110 -18.36 -6.81 3.64
CA LYS A 110 -18.20 -6.80 5.11
C LYS A 110 -16.94 -7.54 5.55
N VAL A 111 -16.62 -8.67 4.91
CA VAL A 111 -15.41 -9.46 5.20
C VAL A 111 -14.17 -8.68 4.79
N VAL A 112 -14.14 -8.11 3.58
CA VAL A 112 -13.00 -7.31 3.10
C VAL A 112 -12.72 -6.13 4.05
N ARG A 113 -13.78 -5.42 4.48
CA ARG A 113 -13.69 -4.31 5.44
C ARG A 113 -13.13 -4.77 6.79
N ILE A 114 -13.65 -5.87 7.34
CA ILE A 114 -13.18 -6.41 8.64
C ILE A 114 -11.72 -6.83 8.54
N VAL A 115 -11.33 -7.53 7.46
CA VAL A 115 -9.94 -7.97 7.30
C VAL A 115 -9.00 -6.77 7.15
N PHE A 116 -9.38 -5.73 6.41
CA PHE A 116 -8.64 -4.47 6.34
C PHE A 116 -8.44 -3.87 7.74
N ALA A 117 -9.54 -3.64 8.47
CA ALA A 117 -9.51 -3.00 9.79
C ALA A 117 -8.63 -3.77 10.79
N VAL A 118 -8.87 -5.08 10.91
CA VAL A 118 -8.11 -5.97 11.81
C VAL A 118 -6.62 -5.97 11.45
N SER A 119 -6.29 -6.06 10.16
CA SER A 119 -4.90 -6.09 9.72
C SER A 119 -4.17 -4.79 10.04
N VAL A 120 -4.81 -3.63 9.81
CA VAL A 120 -4.22 -2.33 10.15
C VAL A 120 -3.95 -2.23 11.65
N VAL A 121 -4.90 -2.62 12.51
CA VAL A 121 -4.73 -2.62 13.96
C VAL A 121 -3.60 -3.55 14.40
N LEU A 122 -3.55 -4.77 13.86
CA LEU A 122 -2.48 -5.72 14.19
C LEU A 122 -1.09 -5.22 13.78
N ILE A 123 -0.97 -4.61 12.59
CA ILE A 123 0.28 -4.01 12.11
C ILE A 123 0.69 -2.84 13.03
N ALA A 124 -0.25 -1.96 13.39
CA ALA A 124 -0.04 -0.85 14.32
C ALA A 124 0.49 -1.33 15.68
N VAL A 125 -0.18 -2.31 16.28
CA VAL A 125 0.20 -2.89 17.58
C VAL A 125 1.57 -3.56 17.49
N LYS A 126 1.80 -4.40 16.48
CA LYS A 126 3.09 -5.09 16.30
C LYS A 126 4.25 -4.11 16.21
N MET A 127 4.10 -3.03 15.44
CA MET A 127 5.17 -2.04 15.27
C MET A 127 5.35 -1.16 16.50
N PHE A 128 4.28 -0.83 17.22
CA PHE A 128 4.36 -0.13 18.50
C PHE A 128 5.15 -0.95 19.53
N LEU A 129 4.86 -2.25 19.64
CA LEU A 129 5.57 -3.17 20.54
C LEU A 129 7.02 -3.42 20.10
N SER A 130 7.27 -3.53 18.79
CA SER A 130 8.61 -3.76 18.26
C SER A 130 9.54 -2.55 18.42
N SER A 131 9.03 -1.35 18.68
CA SER A 131 9.84 -0.15 18.95
C SER A 131 10.57 -0.21 20.31
N LYS A 132 10.24 -1.18 21.18
CA LYS A 132 10.84 -1.32 22.52
C LYS A 132 11.85 -2.47 22.65
N SER A 133 11.99 -3.34 21.65
CA SER A 133 12.77 -4.58 21.77
C SER A 133 13.92 -4.62 20.76
N ASP A 134 14.91 -3.75 20.94
CA ASP A 134 16.21 -3.83 20.24
C ASP A 134 17.13 -4.85 20.96
N ALA A 135 16.70 -6.10 21.08
CA ALA A 135 17.63 -7.19 21.41
C ALA A 135 18.21 -7.74 20.07
N PRO A 136 19.53 -7.70 19.88
CA PRO A 136 20.18 -8.07 18.63
C PRO A 136 20.26 -9.60 18.53
N SER A 137 19.14 -10.27 18.25
CA SER A 137 19.23 -11.59 17.67
C SER A 137 19.50 -11.41 16.18
N GLU A 138 20.73 -11.67 15.73
CA GLU A 138 21.07 -11.79 14.30
C GLU A 138 20.25 -12.92 13.69
N ARG A 139 19.01 -12.63 13.33
CA ARG A 139 18.13 -13.58 12.67
C ARG A 139 18.57 -13.64 11.23
N LYS A 140 19.11 -14.80 10.84
CA LYS A 140 19.51 -15.06 9.46
C LYS A 140 18.28 -15.04 8.57
N LEU A 141 18.43 -14.46 7.38
CA LEU A 141 17.42 -14.56 6.32
C LEU A 141 17.14 -16.03 6.03
N PRO A 142 15.86 -16.44 5.96
CA PRO A 142 15.50 -17.80 5.60
C PRO A 142 15.91 -18.10 4.15
N ASN A 143 15.97 -19.38 3.78
CA ASN A 143 16.25 -19.78 2.40
C ASN A 143 15.24 -19.12 1.43
N LYS A 144 15.68 -18.84 0.21
CA LYS A 144 14.93 -18.18 -0.87
C LYS A 144 13.52 -18.75 -1.04
N GLY A 145 13.36 -20.09 -0.99
CA GLY A 145 12.04 -20.72 -1.08
C GLY A 145 11.10 -20.40 0.09
N VAL A 146 11.59 -20.44 1.33
CA VAL A 146 10.80 -20.08 2.52
C VAL A 146 10.45 -18.59 2.50
N LEU A 147 11.39 -17.75 2.05
CA LEU A 147 11.15 -16.31 1.87
C LEU A 147 10.04 -16.05 0.84
N THR A 148 10.03 -16.78 -0.28
CA THR A 148 8.94 -16.72 -1.27
C THR A 148 7.60 -17.10 -0.64
N VAL A 149 7.51 -18.20 0.11
CA VAL A 149 6.25 -18.62 0.75
C VAL A 149 5.73 -17.58 1.75
N LEU A 150 6.60 -17.06 2.61
CA LEU A 150 6.23 -16.00 3.56
C LEU A 150 5.73 -14.75 2.82
N THR A 151 6.40 -14.39 1.74
CA THR A 151 6.07 -13.18 0.98
C THR A 151 4.82 -13.35 0.13
N THR A 152 4.47 -14.56 -0.30
CA THR A 152 3.16 -14.89 -0.88
C THR A 152 2.03 -14.55 0.07
N ILE A 153 2.12 -14.98 1.34
CA ILE A 153 1.09 -14.67 2.34
C ILE A 153 1.00 -13.16 2.57
N THR A 154 2.14 -12.49 2.78
CA THR A 154 2.12 -11.04 3.01
C THR A 154 1.67 -10.24 1.79
N GLY A 155 1.99 -10.70 0.57
CA GLY A 155 1.59 -10.05 -0.68
C GLY A 155 0.11 -10.20 -0.94
N GLY A 156 -0.46 -11.39 -0.68
CA GLY A 156 -1.90 -11.61 -0.75
C GLY A 156 -2.67 -10.78 0.26
N LEU A 157 -2.22 -10.74 1.52
CA LEU A 157 -2.82 -9.84 2.51
C LEU A 157 -2.68 -8.37 2.08
N SER A 158 -1.51 -7.95 1.62
CA SER A 158 -1.26 -6.58 1.17
C SER A 158 -2.19 -6.17 0.03
N ALA A 159 -2.38 -7.00 -0.99
CA ALA A 159 -3.28 -6.73 -2.11
C ALA A 159 -4.76 -6.75 -1.68
N MET A 160 -5.18 -7.69 -0.84
CA MET A 160 -6.56 -7.73 -0.35
C MET A 160 -6.93 -6.46 0.44
N ILE A 161 -5.97 -5.90 1.18
CA ILE A 161 -6.11 -4.68 1.98
C ILE A 161 -5.83 -3.43 1.12
N GLY A 162 -5.27 -3.56 -0.08
CA GLY A 162 -4.94 -2.44 -0.96
C GLY A 162 -3.71 -1.64 -0.54
N ILE A 163 -2.72 -2.28 0.08
CA ILE A 163 -1.45 -1.67 0.53
C ILE A 163 -0.29 -2.14 -0.37
N GLY A 164 0.66 -1.25 -0.68
CA GLY A 164 1.81 -1.54 -1.56
C GLY A 164 2.95 -2.33 -0.91
N GLY A 165 2.65 -3.20 0.06
CA GLY A 165 3.61 -4.11 0.67
C GLY A 165 4.39 -3.56 1.86
N GLY A 166 4.73 -2.26 1.95
CA GLY A 166 5.61 -1.78 3.01
C GLY A 166 5.11 -1.95 4.44
N ALA A 167 3.79 -1.94 4.67
CA ALA A 167 3.21 -2.18 5.99
C ALA A 167 3.52 -3.58 6.56
N LEU A 168 3.68 -4.57 5.68
CA LEU A 168 3.92 -5.96 6.04
C LEU A 168 5.36 -6.39 5.73
N LEU A 169 5.87 -6.06 4.55
CA LEU A 169 7.20 -6.43 4.10
C LEU A 169 8.31 -5.70 4.85
N VAL A 170 8.16 -4.40 5.19
CA VAL A 170 9.23 -3.70 5.93
C VAL A 170 9.43 -4.35 7.30
N PRO A 171 8.39 -4.53 8.15
CA PRO A 171 8.56 -5.24 9.41
C PRO A 171 9.07 -6.68 9.26
N LEU A 172 8.62 -7.41 8.23
CA LEU A 172 9.06 -8.77 7.95
C LEU A 172 10.57 -8.82 7.65
N LEU A 173 11.07 -7.94 6.77
CA LEU A 173 12.47 -7.92 6.39
C LEU A 173 13.36 -7.42 7.53
N THR A 174 12.91 -6.40 8.27
CA THR A 174 13.65 -5.94 9.46
C THR A 174 13.68 -6.97 10.57
N PHE A 175 12.67 -7.84 10.67
CA PHE A 175 12.67 -8.96 11.60
C PHE A 175 13.76 -9.99 11.28
N PHE A 176 14.15 -10.14 10.01
CA PHE A 176 15.29 -10.94 9.55
C PHE A 176 16.57 -10.11 9.42
N SER A 177 16.70 -9.03 10.19
CA SER A 177 17.90 -8.20 10.29
C SER A 177 18.31 -7.52 8.97
N VAL A 178 17.39 -7.38 8.01
CA VAL A 178 17.65 -6.58 6.81
C VAL A 178 17.65 -5.10 7.20
N ASP A 179 18.65 -4.36 6.72
CA ASP A 179 18.74 -2.92 6.91
C ASP A 179 17.42 -2.21 6.56
N MET A 180 16.98 -1.28 7.40
CA MET A 180 15.68 -0.61 7.26
C MET A 180 15.55 0.09 5.90
N LYS A 181 16.59 0.78 5.42
CA LYS A 181 16.53 1.49 4.14
C LYS A 181 16.43 0.49 2.98
N LYS A 182 17.13 -0.64 3.07
CA LYS A 182 17.02 -1.75 2.11
C LYS A 182 15.66 -2.43 2.14
N ALA A 183 15.07 -2.60 3.32
CA ALA A 183 13.72 -3.14 3.49
C ALA A 183 12.67 -2.22 2.84
N ILE A 184 12.78 -0.90 3.03
CA ILE A 184 11.91 0.11 2.41
C ILE A 184 12.04 0.10 0.87
N GLY A 185 13.28 0.04 0.35
CA GLY A 185 13.52 -0.04 -1.09
C GLY A 185 12.97 -1.32 -1.70
N CYS A 186 13.19 -2.47 -1.03
CA CYS A 186 12.63 -3.75 -1.45
C CYS A 186 11.10 -3.73 -1.44
N ALA A 187 10.48 -3.20 -0.38
CA ALA A 187 9.03 -3.08 -0.27
C ALA A 187 8.45 -2.19 -1.37
N SER A 188 9.08 -1.05 -1.68
CA SER A 188 8.65 -0.18 -2.79
C SER A 188 8.68 -0.91 -4.13
N ALA A 189 9.73 -1.69 -4.41
CA ALA A 189 9.81 -2.47 -5.64
C ALA A 189 8.77 -3.60 -5.68
N CYS A 190 8.51 -4.26 -4.55
CA CYS A 190 7.45 -5.26 -4.43
C CYS A 190 6.06 -4.64 -4.55
N GLY A 191 5.87 -3.39 -4.13
CA GLY A 191 4.63 -2.63 -4.26
C GLY A 191 4.17 -2.48 -5.69
N ILE A 192 5.10 -2.37 -6.65
CA ILE A 192 4.79 -2.37 -8.09
C ILE A 192 4.09 -3.68 -8.48
N VAL A 193 4.68 -4.80 -8.04
CA VAL A 193 4.21 -6.14 -8.39
C VAL A 193 2.87 -6.44 -7.72
N ILE A 194 2.73 -6.12 -6.43
CA ILE A 194 1.48 -6.26 -5.68
C ILE A 194 0.37 -5.43 -6.34
N ALA A 195 0.66 -4.18 -6.68
CA ALA A 195 -0.29 -3.28 -7.32
C ALA A 195 -0.70 -3.78 -8.70
N LEU A 196 0.25 -4.26 -9.51
CA LEU A 196 -0.04 -4.75 -10.86
C LEU A 196 -0.99 -5.95 -10.82
N PHE A 197 -0.60 -7.02 -10.11
CA PHE A 197 -1.39 -8.25 -10.07
C PHE A 197 -2.69 -8.09 -9.26
N GLY A 198 -2.66 -7.31 -8.17
CA GLY A 198 -3.86 -7.00 -7.39
C GLY A 198 -4.86 -6.17 -8.19
N SER A 199 -4.43 -5.12 -8.89
CA SER A 199 -5.32 -4.28 -9.71
C SER A 199 -5.93 -5.07 -10.86
N ILE A 200 -5.19 -5.98 -11.49
CA ILE A 200 -5.73 -6.88 -12.53
C ILE A 200 -6.91 -7.69 -11.96
N GLY A 201 -6.77 -8.26 -10.75
CA GLY A 201 -7.85 -8.99 -10.08
C GLY A 201 -9.08 -8.10 -9.86
N TYR A 202 -8.92 -6.92 -9.25
CA TYR A 202 -10.05 -6.01 -8.99
C TYR A 202 -10.71 -5.44 -10.26
N ILE A 203 -9.94 -5.14 -11.31
CA ILE A 203 -10.49 -4.65 -12.58
C ILE A 203 -11.31 -5.74 -13.27
N THR A 204 -10.75 -6.96 -13.36
CA THR A 204 -11.43 -8.07 -14.02
C THR A 204 -12.68 -8.48 -13.28
N SER A 205 -12.63 -8.57 -11.96
CA SER A 205 -13.81 -8.98 -11.17
C SER A 205 -14.89 -7.90 -11.04
N GLY A 206 -14.53 -6.61 -11.09
CA GLY A 206 -15.51 -5.51 -11.03
C GLY A 206 -16.17 -5.18 -12.36
N SER A 207 -15.69 -5.78 -13.46
CA SER A 207 -16.13 -5.45 -14.84
C SER A 207 -17.61 -5.72 -15.11
N SER A 208 -18.25 -6.61 -14.34
CA SER A 208 -19.69 -6.88 -14.42
C SER A 208 -20.57 -5.94 -13.58
N HIS A 209 -19.97 -5.19 -12.65
CA HIS A 209 -20.70 -4.36 -11.67
C HIS A 209 -20.70 -2.87 -12.01
N PHE A 210 -19.63 -2.36 -12.63
CA PHE A 210 -19.48 -0.94 -12.94
C PHE A 210 -19.20 -0.71 -14.42
N ALA A 211 -19.85 0.30 -15.01
CA ALA A 211 -19.65 0.69 -16.39
C ALA A 211 -18.55 1.75 -16.52
N LEU A 212 -17.84 1.71 -17.65
CA LEU A 212 -16.81 2.71 -17.98
C LEU A 212 -17.39 4.13 -18.14
N SER A 213 -18.68 4.24 -18.51
CA SER A 213 -19.40 5.51 -18.62
C SER A 213 -19.44 6.30 -17.31
N ASP A 214 -19.40 5.60 -16.17
CA ASP A 214 -19.50 6.20 -14.85
C ASP A 214 -18.11 6.56 -14.27
N GLY A 215 -17.05 6.39 -15.07
CA GLY A 215 -15.67 6.65 -14.68
C GLY A 215 -15.00 5.49 -13.94
N PHE A 216 -15.53 4.27 -14.06
CA PHE A 216 -15.00 3.07 -13.40
C PHE A 216 -14.37 2.09 -14.39
N ALA A 217 -13.16 1.62 -14.08
CA ALA A 217 -12.53 0.47 -14.71
C ALA A 217 -12.61 -0.72 -13.75
N GLY A 218 -13.69 -1.50 -13.82
CA GLY A 218 -14.04 -2.46 -12.77
C GLY A 218 -14.27 -1.74 -11.44
N PHE A 219 -13.60 -2.15 -10.36
CA PHE A 219 -13.69 -1.42 -9.09
C PHE A 219 -12.81 -0.15 -9.03
N VAL A 220 -11.97 0.12 -10.03
CA VAL A 220 -11.05 1.27 -10.02
C VAL A 220 -11.77 2.53 -10.48
N TYR A 221 -11.81 3.56 -9.61
CA TYR A 221 -12.39 4.86 -9.97
C TYR A 221 -11.34 5.76 -10.63
N LEU A 222 -11.47 5.96 -11.94
CA LEU A 222 -10.48 6.65 -12.79
C LEU A 222 -10.25 8.12 -12.40
N PRO A 223 -11.27 8.94 -12.07
CA PRO A 223 -11.04 10.33 -11.67
C PRO A 223 -10.21 10.48 -10.41
N ALA A 224 -10.49 9.66 -9.39
CA ALA A 224 -9.68 9.65 -8.17
C ALA A 224 -8.25 9.15 -8.43
N LEU A 225 -8.10 8.10 -9.26
CA LEU A 225 -6.80 7.60 -9.67
C LEU A 225 -5.96 8.71 -10.32
N LEU A 226 -6.52 9.45 -11.27
CA LEU A 226 -5.82 10.55 -11.94
C LEU A 226 -5.42 11.65 -10.97
N GLY A 227 -6.32 12.05 -10.06
CA GLY A 227 -6.02 13.05 -9.03
C GLY A 227 -4.88 12.61 -8.10
N ILE A 228 -4.86 11.35 -7.66
CA ILE A 228 -3.80 10.84 -6.78
C ILE A 228 -2.47 10.76 -7.55
N VAL A 229 -2.46 10.16 -8.74
CA VAL A 229 -1.23 9.86 -9.49
C VAL A 229 -0.54 11.13 -9.98
N CYS A 230 -1.28 12.18 -10.33
CA CYS A 230 -0.71 13.41 -10.87
C CYS A 230 0.22 14.12 -9.88
N THR A 231 0.06 13.90 -8.58
CA THR A 231 0.90 14.47 -7.52
C THR A 231 1.79 13.43 -6.84
N SER A 232 1.32 12.20 -6.67
CA SER A 232 2.06 11.16 -5.96
C SER A 232 3.33 10.72 -6.72
N TRP A 233 3.27 10.72 -8.06
CA TRP A 233 4.42 10.37 -8.91
C TRP A 233 5.62 11.29 -8.68
N PHE A 234 5.38 12.59 -8.50
CA PHE A 234 6.45 13.58 -8.32
C PHE A 234 6.93 13.69 -6.87
N THR A 235 6.06 13.40 -5.90
CA THR A 235 6.39 13.52 -4.47
C THR A 235 7.06 12.27 -3.91
N ALA A 236 6.85 11.09 -4.51
CA ALA A 236 7.51 9.85 -4.07
C ALA A 236 9.05 9.88 -4.08
N PRO A 237 9.73 10.41 -5.10
CA PRO A 237 11.19 10.53 -5.08
C PRO A 237 11.71 11.44 -3.96
N LEU A 238 10.93 12.46 -3.56
CA LEU A 238 11.29 13.34 -2.44
C LEU A 238 11.29 12.57 -1.12
N GLY A 239 10.29 11.71 -0.92
CA GLY A 239 10.22 10.79 0.21
C GLY A 239 11.40 9.82 0.24
N ALA A 240 11.69 9.17 -0.89
CA ALA A 240 12.81 8.23 -1.00
C ALA A 240 14.17 8.88 -0.73
N LYS A 241 14.34 10.15 -1.14
CA LYS A 241 15.53 10.96 -0.83
C LYS A 241 15.60 11.30 0.67
N ALA A 242 14.47 11.57 1.32
CA ALA A 242 14.40 11.80 2.76
C ALA A 242 14.79 10.55 3.56
N THR A 243 14.44 9.34 3.10
CA THR A 243 14.85 8.06 3.72
C THR A 243 16.36 7.94 3.89
N ASN A 244 17.14 8.47 2.95
CA ASN A 244 18.59 8.46 3.04
C ASN A 244 19.16 9.47 4.04
N ARG A 245 18.49 10.63 4.17
CA ARG A 245 18.94 11.74 5.03
C ARG A 245 18.51 11.58 6.49
N LEU A 246 17.40 10.90 6.74
CA LEU A 246 16.86 10.73 8.08
C LEU A 246 17.49 9.52 8.79
N PRO A 247 17.71 9.62 10.12
CA PRO A 247 18.16 8.49 10.91
C PRO A 247 17.01 7.47 11.07
N VAL A 248 17.37 6.19 11.14
CA VAL A 248 16.42 5.06 11.23
C VAL A 248 15.39 5.21 12.36
N PRO A 249 15.74 5.69 13.57
CA PRO A 249 14.76 5.89 14.64
C PRO A 249 13.64 6.87 14.25
N THR A 250 13.96 7.94 13.52
CA THR A 250 12.96 8.91 13.06
C THR A 250 12.01 8.28 12.05
N ILE A 251 12.52 7.48 11.12
CA ILE A 251 11.70 6.77 10.13
C ILE A 251 10.75 5.79 10.84
N LYS A 252 11.26 5.00 11.79
CA LYS A 252 10.43 4.11 12.63
C LYS A 252 9.34 4.90 13.36
N LYS A 253 9.67 6.03 13.98
CA LYS A 253 8.72 6.89 14.70
C LYS A 253 7.62 7.42 13.78
N ILE A 254 7.98 7.95 12.62
CA ILE A 254 7.00 8.44 11.62
C ILE A 254 6.05 7.31 11.21
N PHE A 255 6.59 6.12 10.94
CA PHE A 255 5.81 4.95 10.58
C PHE A 255 4.81 4.55 11.67
N SER A 256 5.28 4.46 12.93
CA SER A 256 4.45 4.08 14.07
C SER A 256 3.34 5.11 14.32
N VAL A 257 3.65 6.41 14.29
CA VAL A 257 2.65 7.47 14.47
C VAL A 257 1.59 7.40 13.37
N LEU A 258 2.00 7.21 12.12
CA LEU A 258 1.10 7.07 10.99
C LEU A 258 0.12 5.90 11.19
N LEU A 259 0.62 4.73 11.59
CA LEU A 259 -0.23 3.55 11.84
C LEU A 259 -1.24 3.78 12.97
N VAL A 260 -0.83 4.45 14.05
CA VAL A 260 -1.73 4.77 15.17
C VAL A 260 -2.84 5.71 14.72
N ILE A 261 -2.51 6.77 13.96
CA ILE A 261 -3.50 7.71 13.44
C ILE A 261 -4.54 6.98 12.57
N ILE A 262 -4.08 6.09 11.69
CA ILE A 262 -4.97 5.33 10.81
C ILE A 262 -5.84 4.38 11.64
N ALA A 263 -5.26 3.63 12.57
CA ALA A 263 -5.99 2.70 13.42
C ALA A 263 -7.09 3.41 14.24
N VAL A 264 -6.77 4.57 14.83
CA VAL A 264 -7.77 5.38 15.55
C VAL A 264 -8.87 5.86 14.61
N SER A 265 -8.52 6.39 13.42
CA SER A 265 -9.51 6.89 12.46
C SER A 265 -10.53 5.84 12.02
N MET A 266 -10.14 4.57 12.02
CA MET A 266 -11.00 3.44 11.68
C MET A 266 -11.91 3.00 12.82
N VAL A 267 -11.45 3.11 14.07
CA VAL A 267 -12.27 2.72 15.24
C VAL A 267 -13.32 3.78 15.55
N THR A 268 -13.03 5.05 15.25
CA THR A 268 -13.94 6.18 15.52
C THR A 268 -15.05 6.35 14.46
N ARG A 269 -15.14 5.48 13.45
CA ARG A 269 -16.09 5.55 12.33
C ARG A 269 -16.83 4.24 12.17
#